data_AF-A0A1F8PLL1-F1
#
_entry.id   AF-A0A1F8PLL1-F1
#
_cell.length_a   1.000
_cell.length_b   1.000
_cell.length_c   1.000
_cell.angle_alpha   90.00
_cell.angle_beta   90.00
_cell.angle_gamma   90.00
#
_symmetry.space_group_name_H-M   'P 1'
#
loop_
_entity.id
_entity.type
_entity.pdbx_description
1 polymer ?
#
loop_
_entity_poly.entity_id
_entity_poly.type
_entity_poly.pdbx_seq_one_letter_code
_entity_poly.pdbx_strand_id
1 'polypeptide(L)'
;MATKFYDLSQPFKQGIPLWPWPVMSDIKIERVAYHERDRFPGGVRKHTTLITTKFHAGTHLDAPSHVLDGGLTIDQIPLERCYGTGVVVDMRHKKKWDIITAEDLENAKPKIKEGDFVVVNTGWHKYFLTHHYVYMNYYPGFYDSAAEWLVKKKVRAVAVDGGALDTALAHCPLDKQAPWLYTEYLEETGKDANKEFPIYEPCHLALAKAGIPGIENCGGQMDEVTGKRCTLAAFPFKYEGGEAALVRLVAIVEE
;
A
#
# COMPACT_ATOMS: atom_id res chain seq x y z
N MET A 1 -0.13 -5.85 31.40
CA MET A 1 0.09 -5.53 29.99
C MET A 1 -1.02 -4.62 29.55
N ALA A 2 -0.69 -3.52 28.89
CA ALA A 2 -1.64 -2.57 28.32
C ALA A 2 -1.60 -2.71 26.80
N THR A 3 -2.76 -2.88 26.19
CA THR A 3 -2.91 -2.89 24.73
C THR A 3 -2.72 -1.47 24.18
N LYS A 4 -1.74 -1.29 23.29
CA LYS A 4 -1.53 -0.05 22.53
C LYS A 4 -1.85 -0.23 21.06
N PHE A 5 -2.37 0.84 20.46
CA PHE A 5 -2.75 0.91 19.06
C PHE A 5 -1.85 1.92 18.36
N TYR A 6 -1.28 1.52 17.22
CA TYR A 6 -0.43 2.35 16.38
C TYR A 6 -1.08 2.46 15.02
N ASP A 7 -1.28 3.69 14.57
CA ASP A 7 -1.84 3.95 13.25
C ASP A 7 -0.77 3.89 12.18
N LEU A 8 -0.89 2.94 11.26
CA LEU A 8 0.06 2.70 10.19
C LEU A 8 -0.42 3.27 8.85
N SER A 9 -1.36 4.21 8.89
CA SER A 9 -1.96 4.82 7.70
C SER A 9 -1.42 6.22 7.46
N GLN A 10 -1.33 6.60 6.19
CA GLN A 10 -1.05 7.97 5.80
C GLN A 10 -2.28 8.87 5.98
N PRO A 11 -2.09 10.18 6.21
CA PRO A 11 -3.21 11.12 6.19
C PRO A 11 -3.91 11.14 4.84
N PHE A 12 -5.23 10.99 4.84
CA PHE A 12 -6.05 11.12 3.65
C PHE A 12 -6.51 12.56 3.46
N LYS A 13 -6.02 13.25 2.42
CA LYS A 13 -6.34 14.65 2.12
C LYS A 13 -6.17 14.93 0.63
N GLN A 14 -6.63 16.10 0.18
CA GLN A 14 -6.33 16.60 -1.16
C GLN A 14 -4.82 16.85 -1.32
N GLY A 15 -4.29 16.62 -2.51
CA GLY A 15 -2.87 16.85 -2.82
C GLY A 15 -1.92 15.85 -2.18
N ILE A 16 -2.39 14.66 -1.78
CA ILE A 16 -1.49 13.52 -1.51
C ILE A 16 -0.93 12.99 -2.84
N PRO A 17 0.22 12.30 -2.84
CA PRO A 17 0.71 11.68 -4.06
C PRO A 17 -0.28 10.61 -4.51
N LEU A 18 -0.57 10.58 -5.80
CA LEU A 18 -1.44 9.59 -6.45
C LEU A 18 -0.67 8.91 -7.57
N TRP A 19 -0.99 7.64 -7.82
CA TRP A 19 -0.35 6.89 -8.89
C TRP A 19 -0.55 7.61 -10.24
N PRO A 20 0.55 7.94 -10.95
CA PRO A 20 0.47 8.76 -12.14
C PRO A 20 0.12 7.92 -13.36
N TRP A 21 -1.05 8.10 -13.99
CA TRP A 21 -1.28 7.97 -15.46
C TRP A 21 -2.76 8.08 -15.89
N PRO A 22 -3.03 8.32 -17.18
CA PRO A 22 -3.00 9.63 -17.84
C PRO A 22 -4.08 10.61 -17.34
N VAL A 23 -5.01 10.18 -16.48
CA VAL A 23 -6.08 11.04 -15.94
C VAL A 23 -5.94 11.11 -14.43
N MET A 24 -5.21 12.12 -13.97
CA MET A 24 -5.16 12.46 -12.55
C MET A 24 -6.37 13.32 -12.18
N SER A 25 -7.31 12.73 -11.44
CA SER A 25 -8.26 13.49 -10.64
C SER A 25 -7.79 13.45 -9.20
N ASP A 26 -7.38 14.61 -8.68
CA ASP A 26 -7.08 14.73 -7.24
C ASP A 26 -8.35 14.46 -6.42
N ILE A 27 -8.14 14.13 -5.16
CA ILE A 27 -9.20 13.92 -4.17
C ILE A 27 -9.95 15.24 -3.99
N LYS A 28 -11.28 15.17 -4.03
CA LYS A 28 -12.15 16.31 -3.71
C LYS A 28 -12.81 16.07 -2.37
N ILE A 29 -12.56 16.97 -1.42
CA ILE A 29 -13.19 16.94 -0.10
C ILE A 29 -13.99 18.23 0.05
N GLU A 30 -15.30 18.13 -0.06
CA GLU A 30 -16.20 19.28 -0.11
C GLU A 30 -17.12 19.27 1.10
N ARG A 31 -17.17 20.39 1.83
CA ARG A 31 -18.09 20.55 2.95
C ARG A 31 -19.48 20.87 2.43
N VAL A 32 -20.46 20.04 2.79
CA VAL A 32 -21.87 20.16 2.38
C VAL A 32 -22.70 20.85 3.45
N ALA A 33 -22.40 20.60 4.74
CA ALA A 33 -23.09 21.24 5.87
C ALA A 33 -22.12 21.93 6.84
N TYR A 34 -22.53 23.09 7.34
CA TYR A 34 -21.78 23.98 8.22
C TYR A 34 -22.47 24.06 9.58
N HIS A 35 -21.75 23.71 10.66
CA HIS A 35 -22.28 23.79 12.02
C HIS A 35 -22.86 25.17 12.36
N GLU A 36 -22.22 26.24 11.90
CA GLU A 36 -22.60 27.60 12.27
C GLU A 36 -23.92 28.03 11.63
N ARG A 37 -24.17 27.63 10.38
CA ARG A 37 -25.32 28.03 9.56
C ARG A 37 -26.47 27.03 9.64
N ASP A 38 -26.18 25.73 9.57
CA ASP A 38 -27.19 24.72 9.31
C ASP A 38 -27.82 24.25 10.64
N ARG A 39 -29.11 24.61 10.82
CA ARG A 39 -29.93 24.27 11.98
C ARG A 39 -30.92 23.18 11.59
N PHE A 40 -30.86 22.05 12.28
CA PHE A 40 -31.80 20.94 12.15
C PHE A 40 -32.80 20.94 13.32
N PRO A 41 -33.93 20.20 13.22
CA PRO A 41 -34.91 20.12 14.31
C PRO A 41 -34.26 19.86 15.68
N GLY A 42 -34.74 20.55 16.71
CA GLY A 42 -34.16 20.50 18.06
C GLY A 42 -32.88 21.33 18.27
N GLY A 43 -32.52 22.19 17.32
CA GLY A 43 -31.33 23.06 17.43
C GLY A 43 -30.01 22.35 17.10
N VAL A 44 -30.07 21.13 16.57
CA VAL A 44 -28.89 20.33 16.20
C VAL A 44 -28.12 21.02 15.07
N ARG A 45 -26.80 21.06 15.21
CA ARG A 45 -25.87 21.58 14.20
C ARG A 45 -25.11 20.40 13.60
N LYS A 46 -25.10 20.25 12.28
CA LYS A 46 -24.40 19.14 11.60
C LYS A 46 -23.19 19.64 10.80
N HIS A 47 -22.21 18.76 10.69
CA HIS A 47 -21.12 18.85 9.73
C HIS A 47 -21.20 17.64 8.81
N THR A 48 -21.13 17.89 7.51
CA THR A 48 -21.22 16.85 6.49
C THR A 48 -20.25 17.19 5.38
N THR A 49 -19.56 16.17 4.89
CA THR A 49 -18.51 16.28 3.88
C THR A 49 -18.76 15.24 2.80
N LEU A 50 -18.60 15.64 1.54
CA LEU A 50 -18.57 14.77 0.38
C LEU A 50 -17.11 14.50 0.01
N ILE A 51 -16.78 13.24 -0.25
CA ILE A 51 -15.46 12.83 -0.74
C ILE A 51 -15.65 12.22 -2.13
N THR A 52 -14.96 12.76 -3.13
CA THR A 52 -14.79 12.14 -4.45
C THR A 52 -13.34 11.73 -4.60
N THR A 53 -13.08 10.44 -4.76
CA THR A 53 -11.74 9.87 -4.81
C THR A 53 -11.70 8.62 -5.68
N LYS A 54 -10.50 8.24 -6.11
CA LYS A 54 -10.17 6.86 -6.53
C LYS A 54 -9.94 6.00 -5.27
N PHE A 55 -10.11 4.69 -5.37
CA PHE A 55 -9.87 3.79 -4.23
C PHE A 55 -8.40 3.43 -4.04
N HIS A 56 -7.63 3.41 -5.12
CA HIS A 56 -6.17 3.38 -5.08
C HIS A 56 -5.57 4.76 -4.73
N ALA A 57 -5.90 5.26 -3.54
CA ALA A 57 -5.45 6.56 -3.05
C ALA A 57 -5.16 6.52 -1.54
N GLY A 58 -4.03 7.08 -1.11
CA GLY A 58 -3.60 6.96 0.28
C GLY A 58 -3.47 5.50 0.71
N THR A 59 -3.55 5.23 2.02
CA THR A 59 -3.50 3.84 2.51
C THR A 59 -4.76 3.08 2.12
N HIS A 60 -4.59 2.09 1.27
CA HIS A 60 -5.69 1.31 0.69
C HIS A 60 -5.31 -0.15 0.57
N LEU A 61 -6.33 -1.01 0.41
CA LEU A 61 -6.20 -2.43 0.18
C LEU A 61 -6.63 -2.74 -1.25
N ASP A 62 -5.85 -3.57 -1.94
CA ASP A 62 -6.16 -4.05 -3.29
C ASP A 62 -6.86 -5.42 -3.24
N ALA A 63 -7.97 -5.51 -3.96
CA ALA A 63 -8.65 -6.77 -4.19
C ALA A 63 -8.02 -7.50 -5.39
N PRO A 64 -8.06 -8.84 -5.44
CA PRO A 64 -7.57 -9.59 -6.61
C PRO A 64 -8.16 -9.12 -7.95
N SER A 65 -9.42 -8.67 -7.98
CA SER A 65 -10.07 -8.14 -9.19
C SER A 65 -9.39 -6.91 -9.79
N HIS A 66 -8.48 -6.24 -9.06
CA HIS A 66 -7.69 -5.12 -9.56
C HIS A 66 -6.84 -5.50 -10.78
N VAL A 67 -6.19 -6.68 -10.74
CA VAL A 67 -5.25 -7.14 -11.80
C VAL A 67 -5.58 -8.52 -12.35
N LEU A 68 -6.57 -9.22 -11.77
CA LEU A 68 -6.97 -10.56 -12.17
C LEU A 68 -8.44 -10.55 -12.61
N ASP A 69 -8.67 -10.81 -13.90
CA ASP A 69 -10.02 -10.99 -14.42
C ASP A 69 -10.73 -12.15 -13.70
N GLY A 70 -11.97 -11.90 -13.24
CA GLY A 70 -12.72 -12.81 -12.39
C GLY A 70 -12.17 -12.97 -10.96
N GLY A 71 -11.22 -12.13 -10.53
CA GLY A 71 -10.72 -12.09 -9.17
C GLY A 71 -11.78 -11.65 -8.15
N LEU A 72 -11.54 -11.94 -6.87
CA LEU A 72 -12.39 -11.49 -5.77
C LEU A 72 -12.42 -9.96 -5.71
N THR A 73 -13.61 -9.40 -5.49
CA THR A 73 -13.81 -7.97 -5.21
C THR A 73 -13.73 -7.68 -3.71
N ILE A 74 -13.61 -6.41 -3.32
CA ILE A 74 -13.46 -5.99 -1.91
C ILE A 74 -14.51 -6.61 -0.98
N ASP A 75 -15.77 -6.65 -1.38
CA ASP A 75 -16.87 -7.20 -0.58
C ASP A 75 -16.83 -8.72 -0.40
N GLN A 76 -16.00 -9.40 -1.20
CA GLN A 76 -15.82 -10.84 -1.22
C GLN A 76 -14.53 -11.31 -0.51
N ILE A 77 -13.65 -10.38 -0.10
CA ILE A 77 -12.41 -10.71 0.60
C ILE A 77 -12.76 -11.31 1.98
N PRO A 78 -12.25 -12.51 2.32
CA PRO A 78 -12.43 -13.09 3.65
C PRO A 78 -11.82 -12.19 4.73
N LEU A 79 -12.55 -11.89 5.80
CA LEU A 79 -12.09 -10.98 6.86
C LEU A 79 -10.85 -11.50 7.60
N GLU A 80 -10.62 -12.81 7.58
CA GLU A 80 -9.41 -13.45 8.07
C GLU A 80 -8.16 -13.06 7.26
N ARG A 81 -8.31 -12.40 6.10
CA ARG A 81 -7.21 -11.76 5.37
C ARG A 81 -6.88 -10.36 5.91
N CYS A 82 -7.88 -9.67 6.45
CA CYS A 82 -7.77 -8.28 6.92
C CYS A 82 -7.32 -8.17 8.38
N TYR A 83 -7.19 -9.28 9.10
CA TYR A 83 -6.88 -9.28 10.53
C TYR A 83 -6.04 -10.49 10.96
N GLY A 84 -5.10 -10.25 11.87
CA GLY A 84 -4.54 -11.28 12.73
C GLY A 84 -3.07 -11.06 13.04
N THR A 85 -2.41 -12.09 13.58
CA THR A 85 -0.98 -12.00 13.93
C THR A 85 -0.12 -11.76 12.71
N GLY A 86 0.90 -10.91 12.88
CA GLY A 86 1.82 -10.55 11.83
C GLY A 86 3.11 -9.94 12.35
N VAL A 87 3.90 -9.40 11.43
CA VAL A 87 5.21 -8.81 11.70
C VAL A 87 5.39 -7.52 10.92
N VAL A 88 6.07 -6.55 11.54
CA VAL A 88 6.56 -5.35 10.87
C VAL A 88 8.07 -5.50 10.67
N VAL A 89 8.48 -5.82 9.44
CA VAL A 89 9.88 -6.11 9.12
C VAL A 89 10.61 -4.85 8.66
N ASP A 90 11.88 -4.73 9.06
CA ASP A 90 12.72 -3.58 8.74
C ASP A 90 13.49 -3.79 7.43
N MET A 91 13.13 -3.01 6.42
CA MET A 91 13.81 -2.94 5.12
C MET A 91 14.38 -1.55 4.85
N ARG A 92 14.57 -0.71 5.89
CA ARG A 92 15.07 0.68 5.74
C ARG A 92 16.51 0.78 5.23
N HIS A 93 17.21 -0.34 5.14
CA HIS A 93 18.53 -0.42 4.52
C HIS A 93 18.46 -0.41 2.98
N LYS A 94 17.28 -0.68 2.39
CA LYS A 94 17.02 -0.59 0.96
C LYS A 94 16.96 0.88 0.51
N LYS A 95 17.53 1.16 -0.65
CA LYS A 95 17.70 2.50 -1.22
C LYS A 95 16.86 2.69 -2.47
N LYS A 96 17.04 3.85 -3.12
CA LYS A 96 16.41 4.19 -4.40
C LYS A 96 16.47 3.02 -5.37
N TRP A 97 15.30 2.55 -5.80
CA TRP A 97 15.11 1.44 -6.77
C TRP A 97 15.64 0.06 -6.35
N ASP A 98 16.06 -0.13 -5.09
CA ASP A 98 16.48 -1.45 -4.64
C ASP A 98 15.30 -2.43 -4.68
N ILE A 99 15.61 -3.68 -5.03
CA ILE A 99 14.63 -4.76 -5.01
C ILE A 99 14.67 -5.47 -3.65
N ILE A 100 13.48 -5.68 -3.09
CA ILE A 100 13.28 -6.57 -1.96
C ILE A 100 13.12 -7.97 -2.53
N THR A 101 14.04 -8.86 -2.19
CA THR A 101 14.17 -10.21 -2.75
C THR A 101 13.59 -11.26 -1.79
N ALA A 102 13.44 -12.50 -2.29
CA ALA A 102 13.14 -13.65 -1.46
C ALA A 102 14.13 -13.84 -0.29
N GLU A 103 15.42 -13.56 -0.51
CA GLU A 103 16.46 -13.69 0.52
C GLU A 103 16.28 -12.64 1.63
N ASP A 104 15.95 -11.41 1.27
CA ASP A 104 15.65 -10.35 2.25
C ASP A 104 14.48 -10.77 3.15
N LEU A 105 13.41 -11.29 2.55
CA LEU A 105 12.22 -11.75 3.28
C LEU A 105 12.50 -12.98 4.14
N GLU A 106 13.30 -13.93 3.65
CA GLU A 106 13.72 -15.10 4.42
C GLU A 106 14.56 -14.69 5.64
N ASN A 107 15.44 -13.69 5.48
CA ASN A 107 16.33 -13.20 6.55
C ASN A 107 15.71 -12.10 7.43
N ALA A 108 14.49 -11.67 7.11
CA ALA A 108 13.80 -10.59 7.80
C ALA A 108 13.61 -10.88 9.31
N LYS A 109 13.67 -9.81 10.11
CA LYS A 109 13.42 -9.84 11.54
C LYS A 109 12.27 -8.89 11.90
N PRO A 110 11.25 -9.34 12.66
CA PRO A 110 11.06 -10.71 13.16
C PRO A 110 10.82 -11.71 12.04
N LYS A 111 11.11 -13.00 12.30
CA LYS A 111 10.92 -14.05 11.30
C LYS A 111 9.45 -14.09 10.84
N ILE A 112 9.25 -13.98 9.54
CA ILE A 112 7.95 -14.18 8.88
C ILE A 112 7.59 -15.67 8.91
N LYS A 113 6.39 -15.98 9.38
CA LYS A 113 5.81 -17.33 9.48
C LYS A 113 4.65 -17.49 8.50
N GLU A 114 4.30 -18.74 8.24
CA GLU A 114 3.10 -19.07 7.46
C GLU A 114 1.85 -18.46 8.12
N GLY A 115 0.98 -17.83 7.31
CA GLY A 115 -0.22 -17.15 7.79
C GLY A 115 0.00 -15.79 8.47
N ASP A 116 1.23 -15.28 8.53
CA ASP A 116 1.47 -13.94 9.06
C ASP A 116 0.90 -12.86 8.12
N PHE A 117 0.39 -11.79 8.72
CA PHE A 117 0.21 -10.51 8.05
C PHE A 117 1.57 -9.79 8.04
N VAL A 118 2.13 -9.49 6.88
CA VAL A 118 3.47 -8.91 6.75
C VAL A 118 3.36 -7.42 6.42
N VAL A 119 3.93 -6.56 7.26
CA VAL A 119 4.14 -5.13 6.96
C VAL A 119 5.64 -4.93 6.70
N VAL A 120 5.99 -4.31 5.59
CA VAL A 120 7.37 -4.00 5.21
C VAL A 120 7.59 -2.50 5.35
N ASN A 121 8.49 -2.12 6.26
CA ASN A 121 8.91 -0.73 6.41
C ASN A 121 10.22 -0.50 5.66
N THR A 122 10.17 0.23 4.55
CA THR A 122 11.36 0.69 3.81
C THR A 122 11.80 2.09 4.23
N GLY A 123 10.99 2.79 5.03
CA GLY A 123 11.20 4.17 5.44
C GLY A 123 10.67 5.18 4.42
N TRP A 124 10.14 4.71 3.28
CA TRP A 124 9.68 5.57 2.20
C TRP A 124 8.43 6.38 2.54
N HIS A 125 7.62 5.91 3.50
CA HIS A 125 6.47 6.65 4.04
C HIS A 125 6.79 8.10 4.42
N LYS A 126 8.05 8.42 4.77
CA LYS A 126 8.51 9.76 5.15
C LYS A 126 8.44 10.78 4.02
N TYR A 127 8.50 10.33 2.77
CA TYR A 127 8.44 11.18 1.59
C TYR A 127 6.99 11.48 1.16
N PHE A 128 6.00 10.73 1.66
CA PHE A 128 4.61 10.77 1.19
C PHE A 128 4.01 12.17 1.12
N LEU A 129 4.17 12.99 2.18
CA LEU A 129 3.57 14.33 2.24
C LEU A 129 4.47 15.47 1.76
N THR A 130 5.75 15.20 1.52
CA THR A 130 6.77 16.26 1.37
C THR A 130 7.54 16.19 0.07
N HIS A 131 7.71 15.01 -0.51
CA HIS A 131 8.52 14.80 -1.72
C HIS A 131 7.81 13.81 -2.66
N HIS A 132 6.70 14.24 -3.25
CA HIS A 132 5.81 13.35 -4.02
C HIS A 132 6.51 12.64 -5.19
N TYR A 133 7.41 13.33 -5.90
CA TYR A 133 8.17 12.71 -6.99
C TYR A 133 9.07 11.58 -6.48
N VAL A 134 9.84 11.83 -5.42
CA VAL A 134 10.65 10.81 -4.73
C VAL A 134 9.77 9.67 -4.23
N TYR A 135 8.63 10.00 -3.62
CA TYR A 135 7.70 9.02 -3.08
C TYR A 135 7.19 8.06 -4.16
N MET A 136 6.78 8.59 -5.32
CA MET A 136 6.15 7.79 -6.38
C MET A 136 7.12 7.09 -7.33
N ASN A 137 8.37 7.56 -7.45
CA ASN A 137 9.25 7.07 -8.52
C ASN A 137 10.47 6.29 -8.02
N TYR A 138 10.85 6.43 -6.75
CA TYR A 138 12.16 5.98 -6.28
C TYR A 138 12.10 4.90 -5.19
N TYR A 139 10.91 4.56 -4.70
CA TYR A 139 10.78 3.63 -3.59
C TYR A 139 11.32 2.24 -3.95
N PRO A 140 12.01 1.56 -3.01
CA PRO A 140 12.30 0.13 -3.16
C PRO A 140 11.00 -0.67 -3.07
N GLY A 141 10.92 -1.78 -3.80
CA GLY A 141 9.71 -2.58 -3.84
C GLY A 141 9.96 -4.03 -4.20
N PHE A 142 8.88 -4.79 -4.36
CA PHE A 142 8.96 -6.18 -4.78
C PHE A 142 9.15 -6.32 -6.29
N TYR A 143 9.58 -7.51 -6.67
CA TYR A 143 9.49 -8.03 -8.03
C TYR A 143 9.19 -9.54 -7.93
N ASP A 144 9.41 -10.30 -9.00
CA ASP A 144 9.05 -11.72 -9.11
C ASP A 144 9.48 -12.61 -7.92
N SER A 145 10.75 -12.56 -7.50
CA SER A 145 11.28 -13.47 -6.48
C SER A 145 10.62 -13.30 -5.10
N ALA A 146 10.37 -12.05 -4.69
CA ALA A 146 9.67 -11.77 -3.45
C ALA A 146 8.19 -12.18 -3.52
N ALA A 147 7.55 -11.95 -4.67
CA ALA A 147 6.18 -12.34 -4.90
C ALA A 147 5.98 -13.86 -4.75
N GLU A 148 6.81 -14.64 -5.43
CA GLU A 148 6.81 -16.11 -5.33
C GLU A 148 7.05 -16.60 -3.90
N TRP A 149 8.00 -15.97 -3.20
CA TRP A 149 8.30 -16.32 -1.81
C TRP A 149 7.11 -16.04 -0.89
N LEU A 150 6.45 -14.88 -1.01
CA LEU A 150 5.29 -14.50 -0.19
C LEU A 150 4.12 -15.47 -0.41
N VAL A 151 3.83 -15.82 -1.67
CA VAL A 151 2.80 -16.80 -2.04
C VAL A 151 3.15 -18.17 -1.45
N LYS A 152 4.39 -18.65 -1.64
CA LYS A 152 4.84 -19.95 -1.11
C LYS A 152 4.79 -20.00 0.42
N LYS A 153 5.11 -18.89 1.07
CA LYS A 153 5.01 -18.74 2.53
C LYS A 153 3.56 -18.70 3.01
N LYS A 154 2.59 -18.53 2.11
CA LYS A 154 1.15 -18.37 2.38
C LYS A 154 0.92 -17.30 3.43
N VAL A 155 1.54 -16.14 3.22
CA VAL A 155 1.22 -14.97 4.04
C VAL A 155 -0.26 -14.63 3.90
N ARG A 156 -0.81 -14.07 4.97
CA ARG A 156 -2.22 -13.70 5.01
C ARG A 156 -2.50 -12.51 4.10
N ALA A 157 -1.70 -11.46 4.26
CA ALA A 157 -1.77 -10.18 3.58
C ALA A 157 -0.39 -9.52 3.62
N VAL A 158 -0.14 -8.58 2.71
CA VAL A 158 1.13 -7.86 2.60
C VAL A 158 0.85 -6.36 2.56
N ALA A 159 1.57 -5.60 3.37
CA ALA A 159 1.47 -4.16 3.46
C ALA A 159 2.85 -3.51 3.23
N VAL A 160 2.91 -2.45 2.42
CA VAL A 160 4.13 -1.73 2.08
C VAL A 160 3.94 -0.22 2.23
N ASP A 161 5.03 0.49 2.50
CA ASP A 161 5.06 1.96 2.51
C ASP A 161 5.46 2.60 1.18
N GLY A 162 5.65 1.80 0.14
CA GLY A 162 5.79 2.23 -1.25
C GLY A 162 4.46 2.64 -1.88
N GLY A 163 4.56 3.31 -3.02
CA GLY A 163 3.41 3.73 -3.81
C GLY A 163 2.67 2.57 -4.48
N ALA A 164 3.32 1.41 -4.58
CA ALA A 164 2.74 0.15 -5.02
C ALA A 164 3.44 -1.05 -4.34
N LEU A 165 2.88 -2.27 -4.41
CA LEU A 165 3.52 -3.52 -3.99
C LEU A 165 4.81 -3.78 -4.79
N ASP A 166 4.72 -3.60 -6.10
CA ASP A 166 5.84 -3.72 -7.02
C ASP A 166 6.75 -2.49 -6.95
N THR A 167 8.03 -2.69 -7.24
CA THR A 167 8.99 -1.59 -7.44
C THR A 167 8.46 -0.58 -8.47
N ALA A 168 8.80 0.70 -8.30
CA ALA A 168 8.38 1.77 -9.22
C ALA A 168 8.73 1.46 -10.70
N LEU A 169 9.73 0.62 -10.93
CA LEU A 169 10.23 0.24 -12.26
C LEU A 169 9.45 -0.88 -12.95
N ALA A 170 8.58 -1.62 -12.24
CA ALA A 170 7.92 -2.82 -12.75
C ALA A 170 6.64 -2.54 -13.59
N HIS A 171 6.63 -1.43 -14.31
CA HIS A 171 5.54 -1.00 -15.18
C HIS A 171 6.00 -1.09 -16.65
N CYS A 172 6.43 -2.29 -17.06
CA CYS A 172 6.93 -2.55 -18.41
C CYS A 172 5.82 -2.44 -19.46
N PRO A 173 5.99 -1.74 -20.59
CA PRO A 173 7.19 -1.02 -21.00
C PRO A 173 7.25 0.38 -20.35
N LEU A 174 8.27 0.60 -19.51
CA LEU A 174 8.45 1.80 -18.70
C LEU A 174 8.78 3.03 -19.56
N ASP A 175 9.44 2.85 -20.70
CA ASP A 175 9.66 3.93 -21.70
C ASP A 175 8.35 4.50 -22.25
N LYS A 176 7.24 3.74 -22.21
CA LYS A 176 5.91 4.21 -22.61
C LYS A 176 5.08 4.66 -21.42
N GLN A 177 5.16 3.92 -20.32
CA GLN A 177 4.35 4.14 -19.12
C GLN A 177 4.95 5.14 -18.14
N ALA A 178 6.22 5.48 -18.22
CA ALA A 178 6.85 6.50 -17.38
C ALA A 178 8.15 6.93 -18.06
N PRO A 179 8.08 7.57 -19.25
CA PRO A 179 9.27 7.90 -20.04
C PRO A 179 10.30 8.71 -19.24
N TRP A 180 9.85 9.59 -18.34
CA TRP A 180 10.72 10.36 -17.46
C TRP A 180 11.54 9.46 -16.52
N LEU A 181 10.89 8.47 -15.89
CA LEU A 181 11.52 7.54 -14.96
C LEU A 181 12.43 6.56 -15.70
N TYR A 182 12.01 6.10 -16.89
CA TYR A 182 12.85 5.30 -17.75
C TYR A 182 14.16 6.01 -18.12
N THR A 183 14.06 7.27 -18.59
CA THR A 183 15.23 8.08 -18.93
C THR A 183 16.12 8.29 -17.72
N GLU A 184 15.55 8.66 -16.58
CA GLU A 184 16.31 8.89 -15.35
C GLU A 184 17.04 7.62 -14.88
N TYR A 185 16.37 6.47 -14.90
CA TYR A 185 16.98 5.18 -14.56
C TYR A 185 18.13 4.83 -15.50
N LEU A 186 17.93 5.02 -16.81
CA LEU A 186 18.96 4.76 -17.82
C LEU A 186 20.18 5.68 -17.64
N GLU A 187 19.96 6.95 -17.35
CA GLU A 187 21.03 7.94 -17.14
C GLU A 187 21.82 7.66 -15.86
N GLU A 188 21.16 7.31 -14.75
CA GLU A 188 21.82 7.08 -13.47
C GLU A 188 22.52 5.72 -13.37
N THR A 189 21.96 4.68 -13.99
CA THR A 189 22.45 3.30 -13.84
C THR A 189 23.17 2.76 -15.08
N GLY A 190 22.95 3.38 -16.25
CA GLY A 190 23.39 2.85 -17.54
C GLY A 190 22.61 1.63 -18.02
N LYS A 191 21.52 1.25 -17.34
CA LYS A 191 20.73 0.04 -17.61
C LYS A 191 19.39 0.36 -18.25
N ASP A 192 18.90 -0.57 -19.06
CA ASP A 192 17.59 -0.50 -19.69
C ASP A 192 16.54 -1.13 -18.77
N ALA A 193 15.66 -0.30 -18.20
CA ALA A 193 14.65 -0.76 -17.26
C ALA A 193 13.69 -1.81 -17.86
N ASN A 194 13.40 -1.75 -19.16
CA ASN A 194 12.53 -2.73 -19.82
C ASN A 194 13.20 -4.11 -19.96
N LYS A 195 14.53 -4.16 -19.92
CA LYS A 195 15.29 -5.42 -19.91
C LYS A 195 15.47 -5.97 -18.50
N GLU A 196 15.68 -5.10 -17.51
CA GLU A 196 15.83 -5.51 -16.11
C GLU A 196 14.48 -5.92 -15.50
N PHE A 197 13.40 -5.22 -15.86
CA PHE A 197 12.05 -5.44 -15.34
C PHE A 197 11.05 -5.69 -16.48
N PRO A 198 11.16 -6.82 -17.22
CA PRO A 198 10.33 -7.06 -18.41
C PRO A 198 8.88 -7.41 -18.11
N ILE A 199 8.52 -7.67 -16.84
CA ILE A 199 7.18 -8.13 -16.43
C ILE A 199 6.40 -6.94 -15.83
N TYR A 200 5.15 -6.77 -16.28
CA TYR A 200 4.21 -5.79 -15.73
C TYR A 200 3.67 -6.31 -14.39
N GLU A 201 3.95 -5.59 -13.30
CA GLU A 201 3.43 -5.83 -11.94
C GLU A 201 3.36 -7.31 -11.50
N PRO A 202 4.50 -8.03 -11.52
CA PRO A 202 4.53 -9.44 -11.17
C PRO A 202 4.04 -9.72 -9.74
N CYS A 203 4.28 -8.82 -8.79
CA CYS A 203 3.87 -9.00 -7.40
C CYS A 203 2.35 -8.90 -7.25
N HIS A 204 1.72 -7.86 -7.81
CA HIS A 204 0.27 -7.74 -7.82
C HIS A 204 -0.39 -9.01 -8.36
N LEU A 205 0.03 -9.46 -9.56
CA LEU A 205 -0.60 -10.60 -10.22
C LEU A 205 -0.40 -11.91 -9.43
N ALA A 206 0.78 -12.13 -8.87
CA ALA A 206 1.06 -13.33 -8.08
C ALA A 206 0.24 -13.38 -6.79
N LEU A 207 0.16 -12.25 -6.06
CA LEU A 207 -0.63 -12.16 -4.83
C LEU A 207 -2.14 -12.27 -5.11
N ALA A 208 -2.62 -11.62 -6.17
CA ALA A 208 -4.02 -11.71 -6.60
C ALA A 208 -4.43 -13.16 -6.94
N LYS A 209 -3.61 -13.88 -7.72
CA LYS A 209 -3.84 -15.31 -8.04
C LYS A 209 -3.89 -16.20 -6.80
N ALA A 210 -3.16 -15.83 -5.74
CA ALA A 210 -3.14 -16.55 -4.47
C ALA A 210 -4.25 -16.09 -3.49
N GLY A 211 -5.06 -15.10 -3.86
CA GLY A 211 -6.06 -14.48 -2.99
C GLY A 211 -5.45 -13.80 -1.76
N ILE A 212 -4.23 -13.26 -1.90
CA ILE A 212 -3.52 -12.52 -0.87
C ILE A 212 -3.71 -11.02 -1.18
N PRO A 213 -4.39 -10.25 -0.32
CA PRO A 213 -4.54 -8.82 -0.55
C PRO A 213 -3.24 -8.05 -0.29
N GLY A 214 -3.03 -7.02 -1.11
CA GLY A 214 -2.00 -5.99 -0.93
C GLY A 214 -2.54 -4.79 -0.19
N ILE A 215 -1.68 -4.09 0.55
CA ILE A 215 -1.98 -2.80 1.17
C ILE A 215 -0.83 -1.86 0.89
N GLU A 216 -1.13 -0.71 0.33
CA GLU A 216 -0.12 0.20 -0.20
C GLU A 216 -0.18 1.54 0.51
N ASN A 217 0.84 2.37 0.29
CA ASN A 217 0.94 3.69 0.90
C ASN A 217 0.78 3.65 2.44
N CYS A 218 1.35 2.64 3.10
CA CYS A 218 1.41 2.59 4.56
C CYS A 218 2.32 3.70 5.11
N GLY A 219 2.18 4.03 6.39
CA GLY A 219 2.96 5.10 7.01
C GLY A 219 2.60 5.34 8.48
N GLY A 220 2.37 6.61 8.84
CA GLY A 220 2.01 6.98 10.21
C GLY A 220 3.09 6.63 11.23
N GLN A 221 2.72 5.81 12.21
CA GLN A 221 3.55 5.39 13.34
C GLN A 221 4.34 4.09 13.07
N MET A 222 4.52 3.71 11.80
CA MET A 222 5.17 2.44 11.42
C MET A 222 6.58 2.26 11.98
N ASP A 223 7.36 3.34 12.11
CA ASP A 223 8.68 3.30 12.75
C ASP A 223 8.62 2.85 14.23
N GLU A 224 7.53 3.13 14.96
CA GLU A 224 7.37 2.78 16.39
C GLU A 224 7.12 1.28 16.63
N VAL A 225 6.66 0.57 15.59
CA VAL A 225 6.35 -0.86 15.65
C VAL A 225 7.24 -1.72 14.74
N THR A 226 8.18 -1.10 14.03
CA THR A 226 9.17 -1.83 13.22
C THR A 226 10.01 -2.73 14.10
N GLY A 227 10.21 -3.98 13.65
CA GLY A 227 10.90 -4.99 14.44
C GLY A 227 9.98 -5.73 15.43
N LYS A 228 8.68 -5.43 15.48
CA LYS A 228 7.73 -6.09 16.38
C LYS A 228 6.91 -7.17 15.67
N ARG A 229 6.53 -8.19 16.44
CA ARG A 229 5.42 -9.11 16.13
C ARG A 229 4.19 -8.59 16.87
N CYS A 230 3.09 -8.40 16.14
CA CYS A 230 1.90 -7.75 16.67
C CYS A 230 0.65 -8.32 16.01
N THR A 231 -0.51 -7.86 16.46
CA THR A 231 -1.77 -8.09 15.74
C THR A 231 -1.98 -6.93 14.78
N LEU A 232 -2.31 -7.22 13.53
CA LEU A 232 -2.55 -6.24 12.48
C LEU A 232 -4.01 -6.30 12.04
N ALA A 233 -4.56 -5.14 11.69
CA ALA A 233 -5.93 -4.99 11.20
C ALA A 233 -6.00 -3.93 10.11
N ALA A 234 -6.62 -4.25 8.97
CA ALA A 234 -6.90 -3.34 7.88
C ALA A 234 -8.20 -3.77 7.17
N PHE A 235 -9.33 -3.37 7.75
CA PHE A 235 -10.64 -3.70 7.21
C PHE A 235 -11.05 -2.67 6.14
N PRO A 236 -11.30 -3.11 4.89
CA PRO A 236 -11.79 -2.22 3.84
C PRO A 236 -13.25 -1.84 4.05
N PHE A 237 -13.64 -0.66 3.58
CA PHE A 237 -15.07 -0.34 3.49
C PHE A 237 -15.73 -1.31 2.51
N LYS A 238 -16.89 -1.88 2.91
CA LYS A 238 -17.57 -2.90 2.11
C LYS A 238 -18.48 -2.24 1.09
N TYR A 239 -18.09 -2.25 -0.18
CA TYR A 239 -18.95 -1.94 -1.31
C TYR A 239 -18.87 -3.04 -2.35
N GLU A 240 -19.98 -3.25 -3.03
CA GLU A 240 -20.15 -4.34 -3.98
C GLU A 240 -19.32 -4.08 -5.25
N GLY A 241 -18.54 -5.08 -5.65
CA GLY A 241 -17.86 -5.07 -6.95
C GLY A 241 -16.54 -4.28 -7.00
N GLY A 242 -15.98 -3.90 -5.85
CA GLY A 242 -14.80 -3.05 -5.77
C GLY A 242 -13.44 -3.67 -6.12
N GLU A 243 -12.55 -2.92 -6.77
CA GLU A 243 -11.14 -3.31 -7.02
C GLU A 243 -10.19 -3.01 -5.85
N ALA A 244 -10.53 -2.06 -4.99
CA ALA A 244 -9.72 -1.57 -3.91
C ALA A 244 -10.58 -0.80 -2.91
N ALA A 245 -10.06 -0.59 -1.71
CA ALA A 245 -10.75 0.21 -0.71
C ALA A 245 -9.79 0.88 0.23
N LEU A 246 -10.13 2.11 0.62
CA LEU A 246 -9.43 2.81 1.69
C LEU A 246 -9.49 1.98 2.98
N VAL A 247 -8.36 1.88 3.67
CA VAL A 247 -8.26 1.20 4.96
C VAL A 247 -7.59 2.09 6.00
N ARG A 248 -7.90 1.84 7.27
CA ARG A 248 -7.04 2.23 8.37
C ARG A 248 -6.23 1.01 8.80
N LEU A 249 -4.95 0.97 8.44
CA LEU A 249 -4.05 -0.08 8.90
C LEU A 249 -3.61 0.24 10.33
N VAL A 250 -3.81 -0.70 11.24
CA VAL A 250 -3.51 -0.55 12.67
C VAL A 250 -2.67 -1.72 13.15
N ALA A 251 -1.59 -1.41 13.89
CA ALA A 251 -0.85 -2.39 14.67
C ALA A 251 -1.28 -2.32 16.14
N ILE A 252 -1.52 -3.48 16.74
CA ILE A 252 -1.97 -3.67 18.11
C ILE A 252 -0.89 -4.45 18.86
N VAL A 253 -0.31 -3.84 19.88
CA VAL A 253 0.83 -4.36 20.64
C VAL A 253 0.48 -4.44 22.12
N GLU A 254 0.80 -5.56 22.76
CA GLU A 254 0.73 -5.71 24.21
C GLU A 254 2.06 -5.27 24.84
N GLU A 255 2.03 -4.26 25.70
CA GLU A 255 3.21 -3.71 26.41
C GLU A 255 3.11 -3.79 27.93
#